data_AF-A0A4S0VG76-F1
#
_entry.id   AF-A0A4S0VG76-F1
#
_cell.length_a   1.000
_cell.length_b   1.000
_cell.length_c   1.000
_cell.angle_alpha   90.00
_cell.angle_beta   90.00
_cell.angle_gamma   90.00
#
_symmetry.space_group_name_H-M   'P 1'
#
loop_
_entity.id
_entity.type
_entity.pdbx_description
1 polymer ?
#
loop_
_entity_poly.entity_id
_entity_poly.type
_entity_poly.pdbx_seq_one_letter_code
_entity_poly.pdbx_strand_id
1 'polypeptide(L)'
;MTMRIDPSTLTNICQVAAERFLDHAKEFRKLVDYKPKPDHSVDGTLHVDLTPHGDGARRLAEQFELQAKEARAYADHLANAEYVRVVE
;
A
#
# COMPACT_ATOMS: atom_id res chain seq x y z
N MET A 1 -2.58 -5.68 -31.20
CA MET A 1 -3.63 -4.63 -31.12
C MET A 1 -3.08 -3.53 -30.24
N THR A 2 -2.89 -2.30 -30.74
CA THR A 2 -2.20 -1.25 -29.97
C THR A 2 -3.24 -0.42 -29.22
N MET A 3 -3.32 -0.58 -27.89
CA MET A 3 -4.20 0.24 -27.05
C MET A 3 -3.46 1.55 -26.70
N ARG A 4 -4.07 2.70 -27.05
CA ARG A 4 -3.62 4.01 -26.57
C ARG A 4 -4.36 4.31 -25.28
N ILE A 5 -3.63 4.47 -24.18
CA ILE A 5 -4.20 4.86 -22.89
C ILE A 5 -3.89 6.34 -22.65
N ASP A 6 -4.88 7.08 -22.18
CA ASP A 6 -4.73 8.47 -21.77
C ASP A 6 -3.75 8.57 -20.58
N PRO A 7 -2.59 9.22 -20.74
CA PRO A 7 -1.62 9.40 -19.66
C PRO A 7 -2.21 10.07 -18.42
N SER A 8 -3.20 10.96 -18.58
CA SER A 8 -3.84 11.65 -17.46
C SER A 8 -4.60 10.70 -16.54
N THR A 9 -5.27 9.69 -17.13
CA THR A 9 -5.99 8.67 -16.36
C THR A 9 -5.02 7.82 -15.54
N LEU A 10 -3.91 7.38 -16.15
CA LEU A 10 -2.89 6.59 -15.44
C LEU A 10 -2.18 7.43 -14.36
N THR A 11 -1.91 8.70 -14.65
CA THR A 11 -1.34 9.65 -13.68
C THR A 11 -2.22 9.74 -12.44
N ASN A 12 -3.54 9.94 -12.62
CA ASN A 12 -4.49 10.04 -11.51
C ASN A 12 -4.54 8.74 -10.69
N ILE A 13 -4.55 7.58 -11.35
CA ILE A 13 -4.54 6.27 -10.66
C ILE A 13 -3.28 6.15 -9.80
N CYS A 14 -2.11 6.49 -10.35
CA CYS A 14 -0.84 6.43 -9.63
C CYS A 14 -0.80 7.41 -8.43
N GLN A 15 -1.35 8.61 -8.58
CA GLN A 15 -1.46 9.59 -7.48
C GLN A 15 -2.35 9.07 -6.34
N VAL A 16 -3.55 8.58 -6.68
CA VAL A 16 -4.47 8.01 -5.68
C VAL A 16 -3.85 6.79 -5.01
N ALA A 17 -3.17 5.92 -5.76
CA ALA A 17 -2.47 4.78 -5.19
C ALA A 17 -1.39 5.21 -4.19
N ALA A 18 -0.59 6.24 -4.53
CA ALA A 18 0.42 6.78 -3.63
C ALA A 18 -0.17 7.30 -2.32
N GLU A 19 -1.28 8.03 -2.38
CA GLU A 19 -1.99 8.52 -1.18
C GLU A 19 -2.51 7.36 -0.33
N ARG A 20 -3.13 6.35 -0.96
CA ARG A 20 -3.62 5.17 -0.25
C ARG A 20 -2.48 4.41 0.41
N PHE A 21 -1.36 4.20 -0.25
CA PHE A 21 -0.21 3.54 0.36
C PHE A 21 0.33 4.32 1.57
N LEU A 22 0.41 5.66 1.50
CA LEU A 22 0.79 6.47 2.66
C LEU A 22 -0.18 6.33 3.83
N ASP A 23 -1.48 6.24 3.58
CA ASP A 23 -2.46 6.04 4.63
C ASP A 23 -2.32 4.66 5.28
N HIS A 24 -2.09 3.60 4.49
CA HIS A 24 -1.79 2.27 5.05
C HIS A 24 -0.51 2.28 5.88
N ALA A 25 0.56 2.95 5.41
CA ALA A 25 1.79 3.09 6.16
C ALA A 25 1.56 3.76 7.53
N LYS A 26 0.73 4.81 7.59
CA LYS A 26 0.36 5.47 8.84
C LYS A 26 -0.40 4.53 9.78
N GLU A 27 -1.35 3.75 9.27
CA GLU A 27 -2.08 2.78 10.10
C GLU A 27 -1.14 1.70 10.66
N PHE A 28 -0.24 1.15 9.85
CA PHE A 28 0.75 0.18 10.35
C PHE A 28 1.72 0.77 11.35
N ARG A 29 2.10 2.05 11.22
CA ARG A 29 2.92 2.72 12.24
C ARG A 29 2.26 2.79 13.60
N LYS A 30 0.94 2.96 13.66
CA LYS A 30 0.19 2.92 14.94
C LYS A 30 0.26 1.54 15.61
N LEU A 31 0.47 0.49 14.83
CA LEU A 31 0.54 -0.88 15.31
C LEU A 31 1.93 -1.31 15.80
N VAL A 32 2.96 -0.46 15.63
CA VAL A 32 4.32 -0.78 16.11
C VAL A 32 4.32 -1.01 17.62
N ASP A 33 3.61 -0.16 18.37
CA ASP A 33 3.51 -0.28 19.83
C ASP A 33 2.24 -1.03 20.28
N TYR A 34 1.49 -1.62 19.34
CA TYR A 34 0.30 -2.41 19.67
C TYR A 34 0.68 -3.64 20.48
N LYS A 35 -0.05 -3.86 21.58
CA LYS A 35 0.08 -5.05 22.42
C LYS A 35 -1.08 -5.98 22.08
N PRO A 36 -0.81 -7.18 21.51
CA PRO A 36 -1.84 -8.13 21.16
C PRO A 36 -2.63 -8.57 22.40
N LYS A 37 -3.91 -8.90 22.19
CA LYS A 37 -4.73 -9.47 23.26
C LYS A 37 -4.21 -10.85 23.63
N PRO A 38 -4.24 -11.23 24.93
CA PRO A 38 -3.90 -12.59 25.34
C PRO A 38 -4.80 -13.61 24.63
N ASP A 39 -4.18 -14.72 24.23
CA ASP A 39 -4.91 -15.86 23.71
C ASP A 39 -5.91 -16.36 24.76
N HIS A 40 -7.11 -16.71 24.30
CA HIS A 40 -8.15 -17.24 25.18
C HIS A 40 -8.98 -18.30 24.46
N SER A 41 -9.55 -19.22 25.24
CA SER A 41 -10.43 -20.27 24.72
C SER A 41 -11.87 -19.99 25.12
N VAL A 42 -12.79 -20.01 24.15
CA VAL A 42 -14.25 -19.94 24.38
C VAL A 42 -14.88 -21.17 23.74
N ASP A 43 -15.60 -21.97 24.53
CA ASP A 43 -16.28 -23.19 24.07
C ASP A 43 -15.37 -24.16 23.28
N GLY A 44 -14.11 -24.29 23.71
CA GLY A 44 -13.10 -25.15 23.06
C GLY A 44 -12.47 -24.56 21.80
N THR A 45 -12.80 -23.32 21.42
CA THR A 45 -12.18 -22.59 20.31
C THR A 45 -11.09 -21.66 20.82
N LEU A 46 -9.86 -21.81 20.32
CA LEU A 46 -8.74 -20.91 20.62
C LEU A 46 -8.84 -19.63 19.76
N HIS A 47 -8.86 -18.47 20.42
CA HIS A 47 -8.79 -17.16 19.79
C HIS A 47 -7.39 -16.59 19.95
N VAL A 48 -6.72 -16.33 18.80
CA VAL A 48 -5.39 -15.75 18.71
C VAL A 48 -5.46 -14.40 18.00
N ASP A 49 -4.79 -13.39 18.54
CA ASP A 49 -4.68 -12.07 17.89
C ASP A 49 -3.57 -12.09 16.83
N LEU A 50 -3.97 -12.14 15.56
CA LEU A 50 -3.06 -12.17 14.41
C LEU A 50 -2.77 -10.77 13.83
N THR A 51 -3.14 -9.70 14.54
CA THR A 51 -2.86 -8.33 14.11
C THR A 51 -1.35 -8.11 13.98
N PRO A 52 -0.83 -7.65 12.83
CA PRO A 52 0.58 -7.32 12.70
C PRO A 52 0.99 -6.23 13.70
N HIS A 53 2.09 -6.42 14.42
CA HIS A 53 2.57 -5.48 15.42
C HIS A 53 4.10 -5.51 15.54
N GLY A 54 4.67 -4.60 16.33
CA GLY A 54 6.11 -4.50 16.54
C GLY A 54 6.88 -4.35 15.24
N ASP A 55 7.94 -5.15 15.10
CA ASP A 55 8.79 -5.18 13.91
C ASP A 55 8.05 -5.57 12.62
N GLY A 56 7.02 -6.42 12.73
CA GLY A 56 6.19 -6.83 11.58
C GLY A 56 5.40 -5.64 11.03
N ALA A 57 4.75 -4.88 11.92
CA ALA A 57 4.04 -3.66 11.54
C ALA A 57 4.99 -2.58 11.00
N ARG A 58 6.18 -2.42 11.59
CA ARG A 58 7.20 -1.48 11.08
C ARG A 58 7.60 -1.79 9.64
N ARG A 59 7.91 -3.06 9.34
CA ARG A 59 8.30 -3.48 7.98
C ARG A 59 7.16 -3.26 6.98
N LEU A 60 5.92 -3.56 7.35
CA LEU A 60 4.76 -3.30 6.49
C LEU A 60 4.62 -1.81 6.20
N ALA A 61 4.77 -0.95 7.20
CA ALA A 61 4.74 0.49 7.00
C ALA A 61 5.84 0.95 6.01
N GLU A 62 7.08 0.49 6.18
CA GLU A 62 8.20 0.82 5.28
C GLU A 62 7.94 0.36 3.83
N GLN A 63 7.35 -0.83 3.64
CA GLN A 63 7.00 -1.32 2.31
C GLN A 63 5.91 -0.45 1.65
N PHE A 64 4.89 -0.05 2.40
CA PHE A 64 3.87 0.86 1.87
C PHE A 64 4.43 2.24 1.55
N GLU A 65 5.39 2.76 2.32
CA GLU A 65 6.08 4.01 1.98
C GLU A 65 6.90 3.90 0.70
N LEU A 66 7.56 2.76 0.49
CA LEU A 66 8.27 2.48 -0.75
C LEU A 66 7.32 2.45 -1.96
N GLN A 67 6.19 1.73 -1.83
CA GLN A 67 5.17 1.65 -2.87
C GLN A 67 4.55 3.03 -3.17
N ALA A 68 4.34 3.87 -2.15
CA ALA A 68 3.88 5.24 -2.33
C ALA A 68 4.88 6.07 -3.14
N LYS A 69 6.17 5.95 -2.83
CA LYS A 69 7.25 6.62 -3.55
C LYS A 69 7.30 6.18 -5.02
N GLU A 70 7.22 4.88 -5.28
CA GLU A 70 7.21 4.33 -6.64
C GLU A 70 5.98 4.77 -7.42
N ALA A 71 4.79 4.68 -6.84
CA ALA A 71 3.55 5.13 -7.47
C ALA A 71 3.62 6.61 -7.83
N ARG A 72 4.19 7.45 -6.96
CA ARG A 72 4.37 8.87 -7.26
C ARG A 72 5.37 9.10 -8.40
N ALA A 73 6.49 8.38 -8.42
CA ALA A 73 7.44 8.45 -9.52
C ALA A 73 6.79 8.07 -10.86
N TYR A 74 5.95 7.02 -10.88
CA TYR A 74 5.17 6.67 -12.08
C TYR A 74 4.21 7.78 -12.50
N ALA A 75 3.49 8.39 -11.55
CA ALA A 75 2.62 9.52 -11.86
C ALA A 75 3.40 10.68 -12.50
N ASP A 76 4.58 11.01 -11.97
CA ASP A 76 5.42 12.09 -12.51
C ASP A 76 5.93 11.76 -13.93
N HIS A 77 6.28 10.50 -14.20
CA HIS A 77 6.63 10.06 -15.55
C HIS A 77 5.46 10.15 -16.53
N LEU A 78 4.26 9.79 -16.09
CA LEU A 78 3.04 9.79 -16.91
C LEU A 78 2.50 11.20 -17.18
N ALA A 79 2.62 12.11 -16.20
CA ALA A 79 2.19 13.49 -16.34
C ALA A 79 2.93 14.24 -17.47
N ASN A 80 4.15 13.81 -17.79
CA ASN A 80 4.98 14.38 -18.85
C ASN A 80 4.92 13.59 -20.17
N ALA A 81 4.11 12.52 -20.25
CA ALA A 81 4.01 11.67 -21.44
C ALA A 81 2.93 12.18 -22.40
N GLU A 82 3.25 12.24 -23.70
CA GLU A 82 2.27 12.58 -24.74
C GLU A 82 1.33 11.40 -25.06
N TYR A 83 1.84 10.16 -24.93
CA TYR A 83 1.07 8.93 -25.08
C TYR A 83 1.76 7.76 -24.37
N VAL A 84 0.97 6.81 -23.86
CA VAL A 84 1.48 5.54 -23.30
C VAL A 84 1.25 4.41 -24.30
N ARG A 85 2.29 3.59 -24.54
CA ARG A 85 2.20 2.35 -25.29
C ARG A 85 2.46 1.17 -24.37
N VAL A 86 1.52 0.24 -24.34
CA VAL A 86 1.71 -1.06 -23.70
C VAL A 86 2.33 -2.00 -24.73
N VAL A 87 3.49 -2.58 -24.40
CA VAL A 87 4.18 -3.61 -25.18
C VAL A 87 4.04 -4.93 -24.43
N GLU A 88 3.51 -5.94 -25.12
CA GLU A 88 3.43 -7.33 -24.65
C GLU A 88 4.75 -8.08 -24.88
#